data_AF-A0A258H9S4-F1
#
_entry.id   AF-A0A258H9S4-F1
#
_cell.length_a   1.000
_cell.length_b   1.000
_cell.length_c   1.000
_cell.angle_alpha   90.00
_cell.angle_beta   90.00
_cell.angle_gamma   90.00
#
_symmetry.space_group_name_H-M   'P 1'
#
loop_
_entity.id
_entity.type
_entity.pdbx_description
1 polymer ?
#
loop_
_entity_poly.entity_id
_entity_poly.type
_entity_poly.pdbx_seq_one_letter_code
_entity_poly.pdbx_strand_id
1 'polypeptide(L)' 'MSRTAGSKNKTKPVTEGVFVYTLEQRMRIIADLVVERILEDQDVGAKIATILNIGADDAAKQ' A
#
# COMPACT_ATOMS: atom_id res chain seq x y z
N MET A 1 -16.86 -35.36 -25.53
CA MET A 1 -15.46 -34.96 -25.77
C MET A 1 -14.98 -34.18 -24.56
N SER A 2 -14.12 -34.74 -23.72
CA SER A 2 -13.57 -34.02 -22.56
C SER A 2 -12.62 -32.92 -23.04
N ARG A 3 -12.73 -31.72 -22.46
CA ARG A 3 -11.82 -30.61 -22.76
C ARG A 3 -10.43 -31.02 -22.28
N THR A 4 -9.43 -30.97 -23.15
CA THR A 4 -8.02 -31.15 -22.76
C THR A 4 -7.68 -30.15 -21.66
N ALA A 5 -7.08 -30.63 -20.57
CA ALA A 5 -6.68 -29.82 -19.43
C ALA A 5 -5.64 -28.78 -19.90
N GLY A 6 -6.14 -27.61 -20.28
CA GLY A 6 -5.36 -26.51 -20.81
C GLY A 6 -4.37 -26.03 -19.75
N SER A 7 -3.08 -26.12 -20.12
CA SER A 7 -1.91 -25.54 -19.47
C SER A 7 -2.21 -24.59 -18.31
N LYS A 8 -1.77 -24.99 -17.09
CA LYS A 8 -1.73 -24.15 -15.88
C LYS A 8 -0.82 -22.92 -16.01
N ASN A 9 -0.20 -22.70 -17.18
CA ASN A 9 0.81 -21.67 -17.43
C ASN A 9 0.31 -20.50 -18.30
N LYS A 10 -0.99 -20.41 -18.58
CA LYS A 10 -1.52 -19.19 -19.19
C LYS A 10 -1.53 -18.08 -18.14
N THR A 11 -0.78 -17.01 -18.39
CA THR A 11 -0.88 -15.76 -17.63
C THR A 11 -2.36 -15.41 -17.53
N LYS A 12 -2.87 -15.22 -16.31
CA LYS A 12 -4.26 -14.80 -16.11
C LYS A 12 -4.50 -13.58 -17.02
N PRO A 13 -5.59 -13.56 -17.79
CA PRO A 13 -5.91 -12.39 -18.60
C PRO A 13 -5.94 -11.20 -17.65
N VAL A 14 -5.21 -10.13 -18.00
CA VAL A 14 -5.29 -8.87 -17.28
C VAL A 14 -6.75 -8.46 -17.32
N THR A 15 -7.40 -8.41 -16.16
CA THR A 15 -8.80 -8.00 -16.04
C THR A 15 -8.93 -6.57 -16.58
N GLU A 16 -9.39 -6.45 -17.82
CA GLU A 16 -9.68 -5.16 -18.44
C GLU A 16 -10.71 -4.43 -17.57
N GLY A 17 -10.38 -3.22 -17.14
CA GLY A 17 -11.25 -2.35 -16.35
C GLY A 17 -10.85 -2.15 -14.88
N VAL A 18 -9.78 -2.80 -14.37
CA VAL A 18 -9.27 -2.49 -13.03
C VAL A 18 -8.24 -1.37 -13.14
N PHE A 19 -8.61 -0.16 -12.72
CA PHE A 19 -7.66 0.93 -12.55
C PHE A 19 -6.69 0.55 -11.43
N VAL A 20 -5.43 0.28 -11.78
CA VAL A 20 -4.38 -0.01 -10.81
C VAL A 20 -3.62 1.27 -10.55
N TYR A 21 -3.71 1.78 -9.33
CA TYR A 21 -2.88 2.90 -8.90
C TYR A 21 -1.40 2.53 -9.00
N THR A 22 -0.61 3.47 -9.53
CA THR A 22 0.85 3.34 -9.47
C THR A 22 1.31 3.32 -8.01
N LEU A 23 2.52 2.83 -7.75
CA LEU A 23 3.08 2.84 -6.39
C LEU A 23 3.13 4.26 -5.83
N GLU A 24 3.57 5.24 -6.62
CA GLU A 24 3.63 6.65 -6.23
C GLU A 24 2.25 7.21 -5.88
N GLN A 25 1.22 6.88 -6.68
CA GLN A 25 -0.15 7.30 -6.41
C GLN A 25 -0.67 6.72 -5.09
N ARG A 26 -0.39 5.45 -4.81
CA ARG A 26 -0.77 4.82 -3.53
C ARG A 26 -0.05 5.46 -2.35
N MET A 27 1.25 5.74 -2.48
CA MET A 27 2.03 6.37 -1.41
C MET A 27 1.52 7.78 -1.10
N ARG A 28 1.16 8.56 -2.13
CA ARG A 28 0.57 9.88 -1.94
C ARG A 28 -0.78 9.80 -1.21
N ILE A 29 -1.67 8.92 -1.64
CA ILE A 29 -2.97 8.73 -0.98
C ILE A 29 -2.80 8.33 0.49
N ILE A 30 -1.89 7.40 0.77
CA ILE A 30 -1.62 6.96 2.15
C ILE A 30 -1.07 8.12 2.99
N ALA A 31 -0.13 8.90 2.45
CA ALA A 31 0.45 10.04 3.15
C ALA A 31 -0.60 11.10 3.48
N ASP A 32 -1.46 11.45 2.52
CA ASP A 32 -2.52 12.44 2.71
C ASP A 32 -3.50 11.98 3.82
N LEU A 33 -3.94 10.71 3.77
CA LEU A 33 -4.81 10.13 4.80
C LEU A 33 -4.18 10.12 6.20
N VAL A 34 -2.87 9.84 6.28
CA VAL A 34 -2.14 9.86 7.56
C VAL A 34 -2.09 11.28 8.12
N VAL A 35 -1.79 12.29 7.28
CA VAL A 35 -1.76 13.70 7.70
C VAL A 35 -3.13 14.18 8.17
N GLU A 36 -4.18 13.89 7.40
CA GLU A 36 -5.56 14.22 7.80
C GLU A 36 -5.89 13.60 9.16
N ARG A 37 -5.54 12.33 9.37
CA ARG A 37 -5.82 11.66 10.64
C ARG A 37 -5.03 12.25 11.82
N ILE A 38 -3.79 12.67 11.60
CA ILE A 38 -2.97 13.35 12.62
C ILE A 38 -3.61 14.69 13.01
N LEU A 39 -4.14 15.43 12.04
CA LEU A 39 -4.77 16.73 12.27
C LEU A 39 -6.12 16.63 12.98
N GLU A 40 -6.92 15.61 12.66
CA GLU A 40 -8.23 15.38 13.28
C GLU A 40 -8.14 14.86 14.71
N ASP A 41 -7.08 14.13 15.06
CA ASP A 41 -6.98 13.39 16.31
C ASP A 41 -5.55 13.47 16.87
N GLN A 42 -5.33 14.40 17.82
CA GLN A 42 -4.01 14.66 18.40
C GLN A 42 -3.45 13.44 19.16
N ASP A 43 -4.30 12.61 19.76
CA ASP A 43 -3.87 11.39 20.46
C ASP A 43 -3.37 10.32 19.48
N VAL A 44 -4.02 10.21 18.33
CA VAL A 44 -3.55 9.34 17.23
C VAL A 44 -2.30 9.92 16.57
N GLY A 45 -2.22 11.25 16.45
CA GLY A 45 -1.04 11.96 15.95
C GLY A 45 0.23 11.63 16.73
N ALA A 46 0.16 11.67 18.06
CA ALA A 46 1.29 11.34 18.93
C ALA A 46 1.76 9.89 18.78
N LYS A 47 0.83 8.93 18.62
CA LYS A 47 1.17 7.52 18.40
C LYS A 47 1.83 7.28 17.05
N ILE A 48 1.32 7.92 15.99
CA ILE A 48 1.89 7.79 14.63
C ILE A 48 3.27 8.44 14.57
N ALA A 49 3.45 9.64 15.13
CA ALA A 49 4.76 10.30 15.20
C ALA A 49 5.80 9.44 15.94
N THR A 50 5.38 8.75 17.00
CA THR A 50 6.24 7.83 17.75
C THR A 50 6.66 6.63 16.88
N ILE A 51 5.72 6.02 16.13
CA ILE A 51 6.02 4.91 15.21
C ILE A 51 6.98 5.36 14.10
N LEU A 52 6.76 6.55 13.53
CA LEU A 52 7.61 7.12 12.49
C LEU A 52 9.04 7.43 13.00
N ASN A 53 9.17 7.95 14.23
CA ASN A 53 10.48 8.18 14.84
C ASN A 53 11.24 6.88 15.11
N ILE A 54 10.58 5.83 15.59
CA ILE A 54 11.22 4.52 15.81
C ILE A 54 11.75 3.96 14.48
N GLY A 55 10.97 4.08 13.39
CA GLY A 55 11.41 3.66 12.06
C GLY A 55 12.60 4.46 11.51
N ALA A 56 12.71 5.76 11.85
CA ALA A 56 13.83 6.60 11.45
C ALA A 56 15.13 6.24 12.21
N ASP A 57 15.02 5.94 13.51
CA ASP A 57 16.17 5.52 14.33
C ASP A 57 16.73 4.15 13.90
N ASP A 58 15.88 3.24 13.44
CA ASP A 58 16.31 1.95 12.89
C ASP A 58 16.89 2.07 11.48
N ALA A 59 16.39 3.00 10.65
CA ALA A 59 16.96 3.30 9.35
C ALA A 59 18.34 3.98 9.45
N ALA A 60 18.58 4.77 10.51
CA ALA A 60 19.87 5.42 10.76
C ALA A 60 20.97 4.47 11.27
N LYS A 61 20.61 3.25 11.68
CA LYS A 61 21.53 2.22 12.19
C LYS A 61 21.89 1.14 11.17
N GLN A 62 21.32 1.17 9.96
CA GLN A 62 21.71 0.33 8.82
C GLN A 62 22.73 1.05 7.93
#